data_AF-A0A9N9SII4-F1
#
_entry.id   AF-A0A9N9SII4-F1
#
_cell.length_a   1.000
_cell.length_b   1.000
_cell.length_c   1.000
_cell.angle_alpha   90.00
_cell.angle_beta   90.00
_cell.angle_gamma   90.00
#
_symmetry.space_group_name_H-M   'P 1'
#
loop_
_entity.id
_entity.type
_entity.pdbx_description
1 polymer ?
#
loop_
_entity_poly.entity_id
_entity_poly.type
_entity_poly.pdbx_seq_one_letter_code
_entity_poly.pdbx_strand_id
1 'polypeptide(L)'
;MSEDFSKLLGLRGQFVGRLDEDIKQNDEIIEQITTSKKEIESLIDNLKSLKTYPEHESLIPLSKNIYMKGRIIHTGECYIRKLAHPDSFIILQSVDQTLKTLEDKANHRNDEIEKAEYAKFQLEERIKVLKGEDSSEAETSEMPMEIKSEKGVAIKVGDFYEILEVENNTVESSQI
;
A
#
# COMPACT_ATOMS: atom_id res chain seq x y z
N MET A 1 -11.23 6.64 41.38
CA MET A 1 -11.52 7.60 40.28
C MET A 1 -10.24 8.15 39.65
N SER A 2 -9.22 8.61 40.40
CA SER A 2 -7.98 9.17 39.83
C SER A 2 -6.96 8.13 39.33
N GLU A 3 -6.81 6.98 40.03
CA GLU A 3 -5.85 5.93 39.64
C GLU A 3 -6.20 5.25 38.32
N ASP A 4 -7.49 5.03 38.05
CA ASP A 4 -7.95 4.39 36.81
C ASP A 4 -7.72 5.29 35.59
N PHE A 5 -7.88 6.61 35.75
CA PHE A 5 -7.63 7.58 34.69
C PHE A 5 -6.14 7.66 34.32
N SER A 6 -5.24 7.65 35.32
CA SER A 6 -3.79 7.64 35.08
C SER A 6 -3.33 6.35 34.38
N LYS A 7 -3.91 5.20 34.71
CA LYS A 7 -3.64 3.92 34.02
C LYS A 7 -4.11 3.97 32.57
N LEU A 8 -5.29 4.54 32.32
CA LEU A 8 -5.86 4.65 30.98
C LEU A 8 -5.03 5.57 30.07
N LEU A 9 -4.52 6.70 30.59
CA LEU A 9 -3.58 7.57 29.90
C LEU A 9 -2.24 6.88 29.59
N GLY A 10 -1.73 6.06 30.52
CA GLY A 10 -0.52 5.26 30.31
C GLY A 10 -0.69 4.22 29.19
N LEU A 11 -1.83 3.52 29.17
CA LEU A 11 -2.16 2.55 28.11
C LEU A 11 -2.32 3.24 26.75
N ARG A 12 -2.95 4.42 26.70
CA ARG A 12 -3.06 5.25 25.49
C ARG A 12 -1.67 5.62 24.96
N GLY A 13 -0.76 6.07 25.82
CA GLY A 13 0.62 6.39 25.42
C GLY A 13 1.38 5.20 24.87
N GLN A 14 1.25 4.02 25.49
CA GLN A 14 1.85 2.77 24.98
C GLN A 14 1.27 2.37 23.63
N PHE A 15 -0.05 2.53 23.44
CA PHE A 15 -0.71 2.20 22.18
C PHE A 15 -0.28 3.13 21.04
N VAL A 16 -0.21 4.44 21.29
CA VAL A 16 0.33 5.41 20.32
C VAL A 16 1.77 5.06 19.95
N GLY A 17 2.61 4.69 20.92
CA GLY A 17 3.98 4.26 20.66
C GLY A 17 4.08 3.04 19.72
N ARG A 18 3.16 2.08 19.84
CA ARG A 18 3.10 0.94 18.90
C ARG A 18 2.67 1.35 17.50
N LEU A 19 1.71 2.28 17.39
CA LEU A 19 1.30 2.81 16.08
C LEU A 19 2.45 3.57 15.40
N ASP A 20 3.26 4.31 16.16
CA ASP A 20 4.47 4.96 15.65
C ASP A 20 5.51 3.92 15.16
N GLU A 21 5.63 2.77 15.83
CA GLU A 21 6.48 1.64 15.37
C GLU A 21 5.94 1.01 14.08
N ASP A 22 4.63 0.77 13.98
CA ASP A 22 3.99 0.22 12.79
C ASP A 22 4.15 1.16 11.57
N ILE A 23 4.08 2.48 11.77
CA ILE A 23 4.35 3.48 10.73
C ILE A 23 5.79 3.35 10.22
N LYS A 24 6.78 3.22 11.11
CA LYS A 24 8.18 3.05 10.71
C LYS A 24 8.39 1.76 9.90
N GLN A 25 7.75 0.67 10.30
CA GLN A 25 7.81 -0.58 9.54
C GLN A 25 7.22 -0.41 8.14
N ASN A 26 6.09 0.31 8.00
CA ASN A 26 5.52 0.63 6.69
C ASN A 26 6.47 1.49 5.85
N ASP A 27 7.15 2.47 6.45
CA ASP A 27 8.14 3.29 5.74
C ASP A 27 9.31 2.45 5.20
N GLU A 28 9.85 1.53 6.00
CA GLU A 28 10.89 0.61 5.56
C GLU A 28 10.42 -0.29 4.41
N ILE A 29 9.18 -0.79 4.48
CA ILE A 29 8.57 -1.60 3.42
C ILE A 29 8.42 -0.77 2.14
N ILE A 30 7.91 0.46 2.23
CA ILE A 30 7.75 1.37 1.08
C ILE A 30 9.11 1.64 0.44
N GLU A 31 10.15 1.90 1.23
CA GLU A 31 11.50 2.15 0.72
C GLU A 31 12.07 0.91 0.00
N GLN A 32 11.90 -0.28 0.56
CA GLN A 32 12.33 -1.54 -0.05
C GLN A 32 11.62 -1.80 -1.39
N ILE A 33 10.29 -1.65 -1.42
CA ILE A 33 9.49 -1.85 -2.64
C ILE A 33 9.86 -0.81 -3.70
N THR A 34 10.04 0.45 -3.29
CA THR A 34 10.46 1.54 -4.19
C THR A 34 11.82 1.29 -4.80
N THR A 35 12.78 0.80 -4.00
CA THR A 35 14.12 0.45 -4.49
C THR A 35 14.05 -0.70 -5.48
N SER A 36 13.31 -1.77 -5.15
CA SER A 36 13.09 -2.91 -6.04
C SER A 36 12.42 -2.50 -7.36
N LYS A 37 11.44 -1.58 -7.30
CA LYS A 37 10.78 -1.03 -8.48
C LYS A 37 11.77 -0.27 -9.38
N LYS A 38 12.61 0.59 -8.82
CA LYS A 38 13.65 1.33 -9.57
C LYS A 38 14.63 0.39 -10.27
N GLU A 39 15.02 -0.71 -9.64
CA GLU A 39 15.86 -1.74 -10.26
C GLU A 39 15.15 -2.39 -11.47
N ILE A 40 13.85 -2.68 -11.35
CA ILE A 40 13.04 -3.23 -12.45
C ILE A 40 12.93 -2.22 -13.60
N GLU A 41 12.65 -0.95 -13.31
CA GLU A 41 12.56 0.11 -14.33
C GLU A 41 13.89 0.30 -15.06
N SER A 42 15.01 0.33 -14.32
CA SER A 42 16.35 0.38 -14.94
C SER A 42 16.62 -0.83 -15.83
N LEU A 43 16.18 -2.03 -15.43
CA LEU A 43 16.31 -3.23 -16.26
C LEU A 43 15.46 -3.15 -17.54
N ILE A 44 14.24 -2.62 -17.45
CA ILE A 44 13.36 -2.38 -18.62
C ILE A 44 14.06 -1.46 -19.61
N ASP A 45 14.61 -0.34 -19.14
CA ASP A 45 15.30 0.63 -20.00
C ASP A 45 16.55 0.02 -20.66
N ASN A 46 17.34 -0.73 -19.89
CA ASN A 46 18.51 -1.45 -20.41
C ASN A 46 18.12 -2.46 -21.49
N LEU A 47 17.05 -3.24 -21.28
CA LEU A 47 16.57 -4.22 -22.27
C LEU A 47 16.01 -3.53 -23.52
N LYS A 48 15.28 -2.42 -23.37
CA LYS A 48 14.80 -1.61 -24.51
C LYS A 48 15.98 -1.09 -25.34
N SER A 49 17.03 -0.60 -24.67
CA SER A 49 18.26 -0.16 -25.33
C SER A 49 18.95 -1.31 -26.09
N LEU A 50 19.16 -2.46 -25.42
CA LEU A 50 19.82 -3.63 -25.99
C LEU A 50 19.07 -4.22 -27.19
N LYS A 51 17.73 -4.24 -27.17
CA LYS A 51 16.91 -4.79 -28.27
C LYS A 51 17.08 -4.01 -29.58
N THR A 52 17.50 -2.74 -29.52
CA THR A 52 17.56 -1.85 -30.70
C THR A 52 18.49 -2.39 -31.79
N TYR A 53 19.57 -3.07 -31.40
CA TYR A 53 20.56 -3.62 -32.32
C TYR A 53 20.81 -5.10 -32.01
N PRO A 54 21.03 -5.95 -33.03
CA PRO A 54 21.26 -7.39 -32.84
C PRO A 54 22.58 -7.70 -32.12
N GLU A 55 23.52 -6.75 -32.12
CA GLU A 55 24.81 -6.84 -31.45
C GLU A 55 25.09 -5.56 -30.67
N HIS A 56 25.76 -5.69 -29.52
CA HIS A 56 26.14 -4.56 -28.69
C HIS A 56 27.53 -4.77 -28.05
N GLU A 57 28.42 -3.79 -28.17
CA GLU A 57 29.70 -3.80 -27.44
C GLU A 57 29.49 -3.24 -26.03
N SER A 58 29.95 -3.97 -25.01
CA SER A 58 29.75 -3.57 -23.62
C SER A 58 30.94 -3.96 -22.74
N LEU A 59 31.06 -3.31 -21.58
CA LEU A 59 32.02 -3.63 -20.54
C LEU A 59 31.32 -4.52 -19.50
N ILE A 60 31.67 -5.81 -19.49
CA ILE A 60 31.10 -6.80 -18.59
C ILE A 60 31.86 -6.75 -17.26
N PRO A 61 31.19 -6.44 -16.13
CA PRO A 61 31.84 -6.41 -14.83
C PRO A 61 32.24 -7.82 -14.37
N LEU A 62 33.50 -8.01 -13.96
CA LEU A 62 34.00 -9.25 -13.35
C LEU A 62 34.13 -9.13 -11.83
N SER A 63 34.48 -7.94 -11.35
CA SER A 63 34.64 -7.61 -9.92
C SER A 63 34.59 -6.10 -9.72
N LYS A 64 34.81 -5.64 -8.48
CA LYS A 64 34.88 -4.22 -8.15
C LYS A 64 35.98 -3.55 -8.97
N ASN A 65 35.59 -2.59 -9.82
CA ASN A 65 36.46 -1.85 -10.73
C ASN A 65 37.19 -2.70 -11.79
N ILE A 66 36.75 -3.94 -12.05
CA ILE A 66 37.33 -4.81 -13.07
C ILE A 66 36.27 -5.14 -14.12
N TYR A 67 36.56 -4.80 -15.37
CA TYR A 67 35.66 -4.96 -16.50
C TYR A 67 36.36 -5.66 -17.66
N MET A 68 35.61 -6.50 -18.38
CA MET A 68 36.04 -7.14 -19.62
C MET A 68 35.27 -6.55 -20.80
N LYS A 69 35.97 -6.17 -21.87
CA LYS A 69 35.30 -5.80 -23.12
C LYS A 69 34.67 -7.06 -23.73
N GLY A 70 33.35 -7.04 -23.93
CA GLY A 70 32.59 -8.12 -24.53
C GLY A 70 31.69 -7.61 -25.65
N ARG A 71 31.27 -8.54 -26.51
CA ARG A 71 30.22 -8.31 -27.51
C ARG A 71 29.03 -9.18 -27.15
N ILE A 72 27.90 -8.54 -26.89
CA ILE A 72 26.61 -9.19 -26.68
C ILE A 72 26.01 -9.43 -28.06
N ILE A 73 25.66 -10.69 -28.34
CA ILE A 73 25.00 -11.12 -29.57
C ILE A 73 23.62 -11.67 -29.24
N HIS A 74 22.72 -11.73 -30.23
CA HIS A 74 21.37 -12.25 -30.07
C HIS A 74 20.54 -11.51 -29.00
N THR A 75 20.57 -10.17 -29.04
CA THR A 75 19.82 -9.29 -28.11
C THR A 75 18.30 -9.42 -28.18
N GLY A 76 17.75 -10.24 -29.07
CA GLY A 76 16.32 -10.52 -29.17
C GLY A 76 15.80 -11.51 -28.11
N GLU A 77 16.70 -12.21 -27.42
CA GLU A 77 16.36 -13.22 -26.41
C GLU A 77 17.19 -13.03 -25.14
N CYS A 78 16.65 -13.49 -24.02
CA CYS A 78 17.34 -13.43 -22.75
C CYS A 78 17.08 -14.67 -21.89
N TYR A 79 18.05 -14.98 -21.03
CA TYR A 79 17.95 -16.07 -20.08
C TYR A 79 17.33 -15.56 -18.78
N ILE A 80 16.16 -16.11 -18.43
CA ILE A 80 15.45 -15.77 -17.21
C ILE A 80 15.56 -16.91 -16.22
N ARG A 81 16.09 -16.62 -15.04
CA ARG A 81 16.03 -17.55 -13.90
C ARG A 81 14.63 -17.48 -13.28
N LYS A 82 13.91 -18.60 -13.30
CA LYS A 82 12.68 -18.77 -12.52
C LYS A 82 12.97 -19.55 -11.26
N LEU A 83 12.55 -18.99 -10.13
CA LEU A 83 12.58 -19.64 -8.83
C LEU A 83 11.27 -20.43 -8.69
N ALA A 84 11.34 -21.75 -8.85
CA ALA A 84 10.29 -22.66 -8.43
C ALA A 84 10.84 -23.49 -7.28
N HIS A 85 10.02 -23.76 -6.27
CA HIS A 85 10.40 -24.72 -5.24
C HIS A 85 10.10 -26.13 -5.78
N PRO A 86 11.02 -27.11 -5.70
CA PRO A 86 12.34 -27.07 -5.06
C PRO A 86 13.49 -26.58 -5.94
N ASP A 87 13.35 -26.59 -7.27
CA ASP A 87 14.45 -26.31 -8.19
C ASP A 87 14.26 -25.01 -8.98
N SER A 88 15.31 -24.17 -8.99
CA SER A 88 15.39 -23.04 -9.92
C SER A 88 15.79 -23.51 -11.31
N PHE A 89 15.13 -22.99 -12.34
CA PHE A 89 15.45 -23.31 -13.73
C PHE A 89 15.63 -22.04 -14.57
N ILE A 90 16.37 -22.16 -15.68
CA ILE A 90 16.64 -21.06 -16.60
C ILE A 90 15.83 -21.31 -17.87
N ILE A 91 15.10 -20.30 -18.33
CA ILE A 91 14.32 -20.35 -19.56
C ILE A 91 14.86 -19.28 -20.51
N LEU A 92 14.96 -19.63 -21.79
CA LEU A 92 15.17 -18.64 -22.85
C LEU A 92 13.81 -18.03 -23.23
N GLN A 93 13.67 -16.72 -23.11
CA GLN A 93 12.47 -15.99 -23.51
C GLN A 93 12.81 -14.85 -24.44
N SER A 94 11.87 -14.47 -25.31
CA SER A 94 12.05 -13.28 -26.14
C SER A 94 12.09 -12.03 -25.26
N VAL A 95 12.83 -11.02 -25.70
CA VAL A 95 12.92 -9.75 -24.97
C VAL A 95 11.55 -9.09 -24.83
N ASP A 96 10.66 -9.23 -25.82
CA ASP A 96 9.29 -8.68 -25.73
C ASP A 96 8.44 -9.32 -24.63
N GLN A 97 8.50 -10.65 -24.50
CA GLN A 97 7.80 -11.34 -23.40
C GLN A 97 8.38 -10.94 -22.04
N THR A 98 9.69 -10.74 -22.00
CA THR A 98 10.42 -10.34 -20.79
C THR A 98 10.05 -8.92 -20.37
N LEU A 99 10.05 -7.98 -21.32
CA LEU A 99 9.66 -6.59 -21.11
C LEU A 99 8.24 -6.52 -20.56
N LYS A 100 7.28 -7.22 -21.19
CA LYS A 100 5.91 -7.27 -20.69
C LYS A 100 5.85 -7.79 -19.24
N THR A 101 6.55 -8.88 -18.94
CA THR A 101 6.59 -9.46 -17.59
C THR A 101 7.20 -8.49 -16.56
N LEU A 102 8.21 -7.71 -16.96
CA LEU A 102 8.83 -6.70 -16.09
C LEU A 102 7.93 -5.48 -15.90
N GLU A 103 7.23 -5.03 -16.94
CA GLU A 103 6.24 -3.94 -16.87
C GLU A 103 5.07 -4.34 -15.97
N ASP A 104 4.55 -5.56 -16.11
CA ASP A 104 3.52 -6.11 -15.22
C ASP A 104 4.00 -6.17 -13.76
N LYS A 105 5.26 -6.57 -13.52
CA LYS A 105 5.86 -6.55 -12.18
C LYS A 105 6.03 -5.14 -11.63
N ALA A 106 6.46 -4.18 -12.44
CA ALA A 106 6.61 -2.78 -12.01
C ALA A 106 5.26 -2.18 -11.62
N ASN A 107 4.21 -2.47 -12.40
CA ASN A 107 2.84 -2.07 -12.07
C ASN A 107 2.37 -2.71 -10.77
N HIS A 108 2.63 -4.01 -10.58
CA HIS A 108 2.28 -4.68 -9.32
C HIS A 108 2.99 -4.04 -8.11
N ARG A 109 4.25 -3.63 -8.25
CA ARG A 109 4.97 -2.90 -7.19
C ARG A 109 4.34 -1.53 -6.90
N ASN A 110 3.79 -0.84 -7.90
CA ASN A 110 3.03 0.40 -7.68
C ASN A 110 1.81 0.15 -6.81
N ASP A 111 1.02 -0.88 -7.14
CA ASP A 111 -0.17 -1.23 -6.37
C ASP A 111 0.18 -1.57 -4.90
N GLU A 112 1.34 -2.21 -4.67
CA GLU A 112 1.83 -2.50 -3.32
C GLU A 112 2.25 -1.23 -2.57
N ILE A 113 2.91 -0.29 -3.24
CA ILE A 113 3.28 1.03 -2.67
C ILE A 113 2.02 1.79 -2.27
N GLU A 114 1.04 1.92 -3.17
CA GLU A 114 -0.20 2.65 -2.89
C GLU A 114 -0.96 2.05 -1.69
N LYS A 115 -0.99 0.72 -1.57
CA LYS A 115 -1.60 0.04 -0.41
C LYS A 115 -0.85 0.33 0.88
N ALA A 116 0.48 0.33 0.85
CA ALA A 116 1.31 0.60 2.02
C ALA A 116 1.20 2.07 2.46
N GLU A 117 1.19 3.01 1.51
CA GLU A 117 0.98 4.44 1.77
C GLU A 117 -0.41 4.70 2.37
N TYR A 118 -1.44 4.05 1.85
CA TYR A 118 -2.79 4.15 2.40
C TYR A 118 -2.88 3.58 3.82
N ALA A 119 -2.23 2.44 4.10
CA ALA A 119 -2.16 1.87 5.43
C ALA A 119 -1.42 2.80 6.41
N LYS A 120 -0.31 3.41 5.98
CA LYS A 120 0.41 4.43 6.76
C LYS A 120 -0.49 5.62 7.08
N PHE A 121 -1.17 6.18 6.08
CA PHE A 121 -2.09 7.29 6.27
C PHE A 121 -3.16 6.97 7.33
N GLN A 122 -3.77 5.78 7.28
CA GLN A 122 -4.74 5.38 8.30
C GLN A 122 -4.17 5.32 9.73
N LEU A 123 -2.91 4.91 9.88
CA LEU A 123 -2.24 4.88 11.18
C LEU A 123 -1.94 6.30 11.67
N GLU A 124 -1.49 7.19 10.80
CA GLU A 124 -1.24 8.60 11.12
C GLU A 124 -2.52 9.31 11.58
N GLU A 125 -3.64 9.13 10.87
CA GLU A 125 -4.94 9.68 11.26
C GLU A 125 -5.40 9.15 12.62
N ARG A 126 -5.23 7.84 12.88
CA ARG A 126 -5.54 7.26 14.20
C ARG A 126 -4.68 7.87 15.30
N ILE A 127 -3.41 8.14 15.04
CA ILE A 127 -2.51 8.78 16.00
C ILE A 127 -2.97 10.21 16.30
N LYS A 128 -3.38 11.00 15.31
CA LYS A 128 -3.88 12.37 15.54
C LYS A 128 -5.10 12.39 16.45
N VAL A 129 -6.09 11.54 16.16
CA VAL A 129 -7.28 11.34 17.00
C VAL A 129 -6.87 10.91 18.41
N LEU A 130 -5.93 9.97 18.52
CA LEU A 130 -5.41 9.48 19.79
C LEU A 130 -4.43 10.43 20.48
N LYS A 131 -3.97 11.52 19.88
CA LYS A 131 -3.21 12.59 20.54
C LYS A 131 -4.12 13.76 20.92
N GLY A 132 -5.34 13.80 20.37
CA GLY A 132 -6.27 14.92 20.53
C GLY A 132 -5.85 16.13 19.70
N GLU A 133 -5.00 15.91 18.69
CA GLU A 133 -4.51 16.97 17.78
C GLU A 133 -5.62 17.46 16.84
N ASP A 134 -6.73 16.71 16.70
CA ASP A 134 -7.96 17.11 16.01
C ASP A 134 -9.11 17.45 16.98
N SER A 135 -8.80 18.11 18.11
CA SER A 135 -9.82 18.69 19.00
C SER A 135 -10.03 20.19 18.79
N SER A 136 -9.90 20.65 17.53
CA SER A 136 -10.32 21.98 17.12
C SER A 136 -11.06 21.92 15.77
N GLU A 137 -12.36 22.21 15.86
CA GLU A 137 -13.28 22.66 14.79
C GLU A 137 -13.97 21.60 13.92
N ALA A 138 -14.70 20.68 14.55
CA ALA A 138 -16.10 20.53 14.12
C ALA A 138 -16.91 21.53 14.94
N GLU A 139 -17.50 22.56 14.32
CA GLU A 139 -18.48 23.45 14.96
C GLU A 139 -19.72 22.63 15.35
N THR A 140 -19.63 21.90 16.46
CA THR A 140 -20.74 21.11 17.00
C THR A 140 -21.90 21.99 17.46
N SER A 141 -21.72 23.31 17.53
CA SER A 141 -22.77 24.29 17.82
C SER A 141 -23.80 24.43 16.69
N GLU A 142 -23.45 24.13 15.44
CA GLU A 142 -24.34 24.32 14.28
C GLU A 142 -25.00 23.02 13.77
N MET A 143 -24.61 21.87 14.32
CA MET A 143 -25.21 20.60 13.91
C MET A 143 -26.68 20.52 14.36
N PRO A 144 -27.64 20.28 13.44
CA PRO A 144 -29.06 20.20 13.77
C PRO A 144 -29.33 19.03 14.70
N MET A 145 -30.25 19.21 15.67
CA MET A 145 -30.59 18.15 16.64
C MET A 145 -31.13 16.87 15.99
N GLU A 146 -31.74 16.98 14.82
CA GLU A 146 -32.39 15.88 14.12
C GLU A 146 -32.22 16.05 12.60
N ILE A 147 -31.88 14.96 11.92
CA ILE A 147 -31.89 14.88 10.45
C ILE A 147 -32.93 13.83 10.05
N LYS A 148 -33.98 14.28 9.35
CA LYS A 148 -35.06 13.41 8.87
C LYS A 148 -34.78 12.96 7.43
N SER A 149 -34.84 11.66 7.20
CA SER A 149 -34.82 11.04 5.87
C SER A 149 -36.07 10.18 5.70
N GLU A 150 -36.43 9.86 4.46
CA GLU A 150 -37.50 8.90 4.15
C GLU A 150 -37.24 7.49 4.73
N LYS A 151 -35.98 7.18 5.07
CA LYS A 151 -35.56 5.88 5.59
C LYS A 151 -35.39 5.81 7.12
N GLY A 152 -35.47 6.93 7.82
CA GLY A 152 -35.23 6.97 9.26
C GLY A 152 -34.85 8.36 9.79
N VAL A 153 -34.60 8.41 11.09
CA VAL A 153 -34.26 9.63 11.81
C VAL A 153 -32.87 9.49 12.43
N ALA A 154 -32.00 10.48 12.21
CA ALA A 154 -30.73 10.57 12.92
C ALA A 154 -30.84 11.63 14.03
N ILE A 155 -30.61 11.24 15.29
CA ILE A 155 -30.71 12.10 16.48
C ILE A 155 -29.31 12.37 17.02
N LYS A 156 -29.01 13.63 17.35
CA LYS A 156 -27.72 14.00 17.92
C LYS A 156 -27.59 13.51 19.38
N VAL A 157 -26.56 12.70 19.65
CA VAL A 157 -26.19 12.22 20.99
C VAL A 157 -24.72 12.58 21.25
N GLY A 158 -24.50 13.66 21.99
CA GLY A 158 -23.15 14.22 22.19
C GLY A 158 -22.58 14.78 20.88
N ASP A 159 -21.41 14.28 20.48
CA ASP A 159 -20.70 14.67 19.26
C ASP A 159 -21.05 13.80 18.02
N PHE A 160 -21.99 12.86 18.17
CA PHE A 160 -22.36 11.89 17.12
C PHE A 160 -23.87 11.92 16.83
N TYR A 161 -24.27 11.29 15.72
CA TYR A 161 -25.67 10.96 15.43
C TYR A 161 -25.93 9.48 15.68
N GLU A 162 -27.02 9.18 16.40
CA GLU A 162 -27.60 7.85 16.49
C GLU A 162 -28.69 7.71 15.42
N ILE A 163 -28.56 6.68 14.56
CA ILE A 163 -29.53 6.41 13.48
C ILE A 163 -30.61 5.49 14.02
N LEU A 164 -31.85 5.99 14.04
CA LEU A 164 -33.05 5.19 14.28
C LEU A 164 -33.65 4.81 12.93
N GLU A 165 -33.33 3.60 12.48
CA GLU A 165 -34.01 2.98 11.35
C GLU A 165 -35.37 2.46 11.82
N VAL A 166 -36.44 2.92 11.16
CA VAL A 166 -37.78 2.38 11.43
C VAL A 166 -37.84 1.03 10.71
N GLU A 167 -37.75 -0.07 11.45
CA GLU A 167 -38.13 -1.37 10.91
C GLU A 167 -39.58 -1.26 10.43
N ASN A 168 -39.78 -1.28 9.12
CA ASN A 168 -41.09 -1.44 8.52
C ASN A 168 -41.62 -2.81 8.93
N ASN A 169 -42.28 -2.88 10.08
CA ASN A 169 -43.12 -4.01 10.46
C ASN A 169 -44.26 -4.08 9.45
N THR A 170 -44.02 -4.82 8.36
CA THR A 170 -45.07 -5.42 7.56
C THR A 170 -45.98 -6.18 8.51
N VAL A 171 -47.16 -5.61 8.75
CA VAL A 171 -48.30 -6.32 9.31
C VAL A 171 -48.64 -7.42 8.31
N GLU A 172 -48.06 -8.61 8.49
CA GLU A 172 -48.59 -9.82 7.90
C GLU A 172 -49.93 -10.10 8.57
N SER A 173 -50.98 -9.69 7.86
CA SER A 173 -52.32 -10.20 8.01
C SER A 173 -52.31 -11.73 7.89
N SER A 174 -52.20 -12.41 9.03
CA SER A 174 -52.59 -13.82 9.16
C SER A 174 -54.05 -13.84 9.58
N GLN A 175 -54.94 -14.02 8.60
CA GLN A 175 -56.33 -14.39 8.84
C GLN A 175 -56.39 -15.84 9.35
N ILE A 176 -57.10 -16.04 10.46
CA ILE A 176 -58.19 -17.03 10.53
C ILE A 176 -59.48 -16.24 10.40
#